data_AF-A0A522JNX1-F1
#
_entry.id   AF-A0A522JNX1-F1
#
_cell.length_a   1.000
_cell.length_b   1.000
_cell.length_c   1.000
_cell.angle_alpha   90.00
_cell.angle_beta   90.00
_cell.angle_gamma   90.00
#
_symmetry.space_group_name_H-M   'P 1'
#
loop_
_entity.id
_entity.type
_entity.pdbx_description
1 polymer ?
#
loop_
_entity_poly.entity_id
_entity_poly.type
_entity_poly.pdbx_seq_one_letter_code
_entity_poly.pdbx_strand_id
1 'polypeptide(L)'
;MTRRGLLFLLLLSVAPAAAGTTVYKCTGHDGKVSYQGMPCSAMQRQKTLTLRDRQPTPAPAPAAPVADTPAPAPAIAAPPPPPSRPAAPLPLMYRCVRATDGTTYLSSGQPAPYLAPLGMLGIVPSSLAQTYSGANHMGHGKVTAGLVANNYTWVQDRCRELSPSETCQALHDDWDANED
;
A
#
# COMPACT_ATOMS: atom_id res chain seq x y z
N MET A 1 -66.98 -33.79 -23.17
CA MET A 1 -66.13 -33.16 -24.21
C MET A 1 -64.68 -33.20 -23.75
N THR A 2 -63.92 -34.11 -24.37
CA THR A 2 -62.48 -34.13 -24.68
C THR A 2 -61.45 -33.27 -23.91
N ARG A 3 -60.36 -33.98 -23.56
CA ARG A 3 -58.91 -33.61 -23.69
C ARG A 3 -58.42 -32.55 -22.69
N ARG A 4 -57.24 -32.57 -22.11
CA ARG A 4 -55.88 -33.10 -22.40
C ARG A 4 -55.19 -33.02 -21.01
N GLY A 5 -54.48 -34.02 -20.50
CA GLY A 5 -53.21 -34.48 -21.05
C GLY A 5 -52.14 -33.40 -20.88
N LEU A 6 -51.06 -33.77 -20.18
CA LEU A 6 -49.66 -33.37 -20.44
C LEU A 6 -48.93 -32.58 -19.33
N LEU A 7 -47.94 -33.28 -18.76
CA LEU A 7 -46.60 -32.82 -18.34
C LEU A 7 -46.52 -31.72 -17.26
N PHE A 8 -46.10 -32.01 -16.01
CA PHE A 8 -44.77 -32.46 -15.60
C PHE A 8 -43.65 -31.60 -16.21
N LEU A 9 -43.20 -30.57 -15.48
CA LEU A 9 -41.80 -30.10 -15.46
C LEU A 9 -41.63 -29.01 -14.40
N LEU A 10 -41.33 -29.47 -13.19
CA LEU A 10 -40.74 -28.68 -12.12
C LEU A 10 -39.30 -28.34 -12.57
N LEU A 11 -39.08 -27.12 -13.08
CA LEU A 11 -37.73 -26.63 -13.38
C LEU A 11 -36.96 -26.39 -12.08
N LEU A 12 -36.27 -27.45 -11.61
CA LEU A 12 -35.19 -27.33 -10.64
C LEU A 12 -34.00 -26.65 -11.35
N SER A 13 -33.78 -25.38 -11.04
CA SER A 13 -32.57 -24.65 -11.41
C SER A 13 -31.37 -25.28 -10.70
N VAL A 14 -30.64 -26.13 -11.41
CA VAL A 14 -29.31 -26.62 -11.00
C VAL A 14 -28.36 -25.43 -11.05
N ALA A 15 -28.07 -24.85 -9.88
CA ALA A 15 -26.96 -23.93 -9.74
C ALA A 15 -25.65 -24.71 -9.94
N PRO A 16 -24.73 -24.25 -10.80
CA PRO A 16 -23.43 -24.89 -10.93
C PRO A 16 -22.71 -24.75 -9.58
N ALA A 17 -22.44 -25.88 -8.92
CA ALA A 17 -21.53 -25.92 -7.78
C ALA A 17 -20.17 -25.45 -8.28
N ALA A 18 -19.77 -24.25 -7.88
CA ALA A 18 -18.43 -23.76 -8.11
C ALA A 18 -17.47 -24.74 -7.43
N ALA A 19 -16.76 -25.55 -8.22
CA ALA A 19 -15.63 -26.33 -7.74
C ALA A 19 -14.63 -25.31 -7.16
N GLY A 20 -14.51 -25.35 -5.85
CA GLY A 20 -13.64 -24.46 -5.11
C GLY A 20 -12.80 -25.29 -4.18
N THR A 21 -11.49 -25.12 -4.25
CA THR A 21 -10.57 -25.78 -3.33
C THR A 21 -10.86 -25.31 -1.91
N THR A 22 -11.20 -26.26 -1.03
CA THR A 22 -11.43 -25.98 0.40
C THR A 22 -10.09 -25.91 1.12
N VAL A 23 -9.84 -24.80 1.82
CA VAL A 23 -8.66 -24.61 2.66
C VAL A 23 -9.11 -24.25 4.07
N TYR A 24 -8.44 -24.80 5.07
CA TYR A 24 -8.74 -24.57 6.47
C TYR A 24 -7.71 -23.61 7.06
N LYS A 25 -8.19 -22.53 7.66
CA LYS A 25 -7.38 -21.67 8.54
C LYS A 25 -7.47 -22.24 9.96
N CYS A 26 -6.32 -22.63 10.51
CA CYS A 26 -6.20 -23.22 11.83
C CYS A 26 -5.50 -22.25 12.77
N THR A 27 -6.17 -21.86 13.86
CA THR A 27 -5.61 -21.03 14.92
C THR A 27 -5.32 -21.88 16.15
N GLY A 28 -4.05 -21.93 16.57
CA GLY A 28 -3.58 -22.60 17.78
C GLY A 28 -4.00 -21.88 19.07
N HIS A 29 -3.85 -22.56 20.20
CA HIS A 29 -4.11 -21.98 21.53
C HIS A 29 -3.15 -20.83 21.86
N ASP A 30 -1.96 -20.83 21.27
CA ASP A 30 -0.94 -19.78 21.32
C ASP A 30 -1.22 -18.63 20.34
N GLY A 31 -2.36 -18.66 19.63
CA GLY A 31 -2.76 -17.66 18.64
C GLY A 31 -2.09 -17.81 17.28
N LYS A 32 -1.17 -18.76 17.09
CA LYS A 32 -0.50 -18.97 15.79
C LYS A 32 -1.48 -19.46 14.74
N VAL A 33 -1.34 -18.91 13.53
CA VAL A 33 -2.21 -19.21 12.38
C VAL A 33 -1.46 -20.04 11.36
N SER A 34 -2.10 -21.10 10.87
CA SER A 34 -1.63 -21.92 9.74
C SER A 34 -2.77 -22.17 8.75
N TYR A 35 -2.42 -22.47 7.50
CA TYR A 35 -3.36 -22.77 6.42
C TYR A 35 -3.04 -24.14 5.82
N GLN A 36 -4.05 -24.99 5.66
CA GLN A 36 -3.85 -26.36 5.21
C GLN A 36 -5.07 -26.90 4.46
N GLY A 37 -4.83 -27.90 3.60
CA GLY A 37 -5.89 -28.57 2.83
C GLY A 37 -6.70 -29.61 3.61
N MET A 38 -6.24 -30.00 4.81
CA MET A 38 -6.91 -30.96 5.69
C MET A 38 -7.56 -30.24 6.88
N PRO A 39 -8.65 -30.79 7.47
CA PRO A 39 -9.26 -30.23 8.68
C PRO A 39 -8.23 -29.99 9.79
N CYS A 40 -8.48 -28.96 10.60
CA CYS A 40 -7.58 -28.62 11.70
C CYS A 40 -7.54 -29.74 12.75
N SER A 41 -6.46 -29.84 13.52
CA SER A 41 -6.41 -30.78 14.64
C SER A 41 -7.47 -30.42 15.69
N ALA A 42 -7.91 -31.39 16.49
CA ALA A 42 -9.03 -31.24 17.43
C ALA A 42 -8.85 -30.10 18.47
N MET A 43 -7.62 -29.62 18.67
CA MET A 43 -7.28 -28.55 19.62
C MET A 43 -7.13 -27.17 18.97
N GLN A 44 -7.44 -27.02 17.68
CA GLN A 44 -7.33 -25.75 16.96
C GLN A 44 -8.69 -25.17 16.59
N ARG A 45 -8.79 -23.84 16.58
CA ARG A 45 -9.97 -23.16 16.03
C ARG A 45 -9.90 -23.18 14.51
N GLN A 46 -10.93 -23.75 13.89
CA GLN A 46 -11.03 -23.91 12.45
C GLN A 46 -11.90 -22.82 11.82
N LYS A 47 -11.44 -22.25 10.71
CA LYS A 47 -12.26 -21.51 9.76
C LYS A 47 -12.10 -22.08 8.35
N THR A 48 -13.18 -22.56 7.77
CA THR A 48 -13.22 -23.08 6.40
C THR A 48 -13.24 -21.93 5.41
N LEU A 49 -12.38 -21.99 4.41
CA LEU A 49 -12.27 -21.03 3.31
C LEU A 49 -12.50 -21.79 1.99
N THR A 50 -13.37 -21.27 1.15
CA THR A 50 -13.57 -21.78 -0.21
C THR A 50 -12.83 -20.86 -1.16
N LEU A 51 -11.73 -21.34 -1.75
CA LEU A 51 -11.08 -20.64 -2.85
C LEU A 51 -11.82 -20.96 -4.14
N ARG A 52 -11.94 -19.99 -5.03
CA ARG A 52 -12.50 -20.22 -6.36
C ARG A 52 -11.39 -20.78 -7.24
N ASP A 53 -11.60 -21.95 -7.82
CA ASP A 53 -10.63 -22.50 -8.76
C ASP A 53 -10.54 -21.55 -9.97
N ARG A 54 -9.32 -21.17 -10.37
CA ARG A 54 -9.14 -20.51 -11.67
C ARG A 54 -9.61 -21.48 -12.73
N GLN A 55 -10.49 -21.00 -13.61
CA GLN A 55 -11.02 -21.76 -14.75
C GLN A 55 -9.89 -22.56 -15.42
N PRO A 56 -9.99 -23.90 -15.49
CA PRO A 56 -9.03 -24.70 -16.21
C PRO A 56 -8.97 -24.23 -17.66
N THR A 57 -7.77 -23.98 -18.16
CA THR A 57 -7.58 -23.79 -19.61
C THR A 57 -7.99 -25.10 -20.30
N PRO A 58 -8.79 -25.08 -21.39
CA PRO A 58 -9.28 -26.29 -22.02
C PRO A 58 -8.12 -27.22 -22.38
N ALA A 59 -8.22 -28.49 -22.00
CA ALA A 59 -7.29 -29.52 -22.43
C ALA A 59 -7.39 -29.67 -23.97
N PRO A 60 -6.26 -29.84 -24.69
CA PRO A 60 -6.30 -30.11 -26.11
C PRO A 60 -7.07 -31.40 -26.39
N ALA A 61 -7.89 -31.40 -27.44
CA ALA A 61 -8.72 -32.53 -27.81
C ALA A 61 -7.88 -33.79 -28.08
N PRO A 62 -8.37 -35.01 -27.74
CA PRO A 62 -7.69 -36.26 -28.08
C PRO A 62 -7.50 -36.36 -29.60
N ALA A 63 -6.26 -36.62 -30.02
CA ALA A 63 -5.95 -36.87 -31.42
C ALA A 63 -6.72 -38.12 -31.91
N ALA A 64 -7.44 -37.98 -33.02
CA ALA A 64 -8.05 -39.11 -33.72
C ALA A 64 -6.96 -40.11 -34.17
N PRO A 65 -7.29 -41.40 -34.37
CA PRO A 65 -6.33 -42.39 -34.88
C PRO A 65 -5.81 -41.92 -36.24
N VAL A 66 -4.51 -41.68 -36.32
CA VAL A 66 -3.82 -41.26 -37.54
C VAL A 66 -3.83 -42.42 -38.53
N ALA A 67 -4.66 -42.31 -39.57
CA ALA A 67 -4.42 -42.97 -40.84
C ALA A 67 -3.42 -42.10 -41.62
N ASP A 68 -2.36 -42.74 -42.11
CA ASP A 68 -1.31 -42.26 -43.02
C ASP A 68 -0.80 -40.84 -42.77
N THR A 69 0.34 -40.76 -42.08
CA THR A 69 1.10 -39.53 -41.79
C THR A 69 1.32 -38.69 -43.06
N PRO A 70 0.63 -37.55 -43.23
CA PRO A 70 1.05 -36.52 -44.15
C PRO A 70 2.25 -35.80 -43.52
N ALA A 71 3.15 -35.29 -44.36
CA ALA A 71 4.33 -34.53 -43.94
C ALA A 71 3.99 -33.49 -42.84
N PRO A 72 4.88 -33.26 -41.85
CA PRO A 72 4.59 -32.36 -40.73
C PRO A 72 4.17 -30.99 -41.27
N ALA A 73 2.96 -30.56 -40.92
CA ALA A 73 2.54 -29.20 -41.17
C ALA A 73 3.53 -28.24 -40.48
N PRO A 74 3.91 -27.12 -41.11
CA PRO A 74 4.80 -26.14 -40.47
C PRO A 74 4.17 -25.69 -39.15
N ALA A 75 4.93 -25.80 -38.06
CA ALA A 75 4.49 -25.39 -36.74
C ALA A 75 4.11 -23.90 -36.77
N ILE A 76 2.85 -23.60 -36.50
CA ILE A 76 2.38 -22.23 -36.31
C ILE A 76 3.04 -21.72 -35.04
N ALA A 77 3.90 -20.71 -35.17
CA ALA A 77 4.57 -20.09 -34.03
C ALA A 77 3.52 -19.59 -33.02
N ALA A 78 3.74 -19.88 -31.74
CA ALA A 78 2.91 -19.34 -30.67
C ALA A 78 2.89 -17.80 -30.75
N PRO A 79 1.73 -17.15 -30.51
CA PRO A 79 1.69 -15.69 -30.47
C PRO A 79 2.71 -15.18 -29.45
N PRO A 80 3.43 -14.08 -29.74
CA PRO A 80 4.34 -13.49 -28.77
C PRO A 80 3.57 -13.14 -27.49
N PRO A 81 4.21 -13.26 -26.31
CA PRO A 81 3.58 -12.86 -25.06
C PRO A 81 3.13 -11.39 -25.15
N PRO A 82 2.00 -11.03 -24.52
CA PRO A 82 1.57 -9.64 -24.50
C PRO A 82 2.67 -8.76 -23.91
N PRO A 83 2.82 -7.51 -24.38
CA PRO A 83 3.81 -6.60 -23.84
C PRO A 83 3.61 -6.45 -22.33
N SER A 84 4.71 -6.47 -21.58
CA SER A 84 4.68 -6.16 -20.15
C SER A 84 4.06 -4.78 -19.96
N ARG A 85 3.13 -4.67 -19.00
CA ARG A 85 2.56 -3.38 -18.62
C ARG A 85 3.73 -2.47 -18.17
N PRO A 86 3.77 -1.20 -18.58
CA PRO A 86 4.73 -0.25 -18.02
C PRO A 86 4.62 -0.26 -16.49
N ALA A 87 5.77 -0.32 -15.81
CA ALA A 87 5.78 -0.14 -14.37
C ALA A 87 5.12 1.20 -14.04
N ALA A 88 4.30 1.25 -12.98
CA ALA A 88 3.80 2.51 -12.49
C ALA A 88 5.00 3.44 -12.19
N PRO A 89 4.94 4.72 -12.57
CA PRO A 89 6.02 5.65 -12.26
C PRO A 89 6.22 5.70 -10.74
N LEU A 90 7.49 5.72 -10.33
CA LEU A 90 7.83 5.91 -8.91
C LEU A 90 7.28 7.26 -8.44
N PRO A 91 6.85 7.36 -7.17
CA PRO A 91 6.32 8.60 -6.65
C PRO A 91 7.43 9.66 -6.64
N LEU A 92 7.09 10.87 -7.07
CA LEU A 92 8.02 11.98 -7.07
C LEU A 92 8.23 12.48 -5.63
N MET A 93 9.48 12.43 -5.14
CA MET A 93 9.84 12.89 -3.81
C MET A 93 10.82 14.05 -3.87
N TYR A 94 10.87 14.82 -2.79
CA TYR A 94 11.77 15.93 -2.58
C TYR A 94 12.55 15.75 -1.29
N ARG A 95 13.83 16.10 -1.32
CA ARG A 95 14.61 16.32 -0.10
C ARG A 95 14.60 17.82 0.20
N CYS A 96 13.96 18.17 1.29
CA CYS A 96 13.76 19.55 1.72
C CYS A 96 14.63 19.87 2.93
N VAL A 97 15.11 21.12 2.98
CA VAL A 97 15.79 21.70 4.14
C VAL A 97 14.86 22.73 4.75
N ARG A 98 14.48 22.51 6.00
CA ARG A 98 13.56 23.37 6.75
C ARG A 98 14.19 24.73 7.00
N ALA A 99 13.47 25.79 6.70
CA ALA A 99 13.98 27.16 6.82
C ALA A 99 14.19 27.62 8.27
N THR A 100 13.54 26.96 9.24
CA THR A 100 13.62 27.35 10.66
C THR A 100 14.87 26.83 11.35
N ASP A 101 15.21 25.56 11.17
CA ASP A 101 16.27 24.88 11.92
C ASP A 101 17.32 24.21 11.02
N GLY A 102 17.15 24.26 9.70
CA GLY A 102 18.04 23.61 8.74
C GLY A 102 17.92 22.09 8.69
N THR A 103 16.95 21.48 9.39
CA THR A 103 16.75 20.02 9.37
C THR A 103 16.34 19.55 7.98
N THR A 104 16.85 18.39 7.60
CA THR A 104 16.51 17.75 6.32
C THR A 104 15.36 16.78 6.52
N TYR A 105 14.39 16.78 5.62
CA TYR A 105 13.26 15.86 5.65
C TYR A 105 12.81 15.46 4.23
N LEU A 106 12.13 14.32 4.15
CA LEU A 106 11.53 13.82 2.91
C LEU A 106 10.12 14.39 2.75
N SER A 107 9.78 14.84 1.54
CA SER A 107 8.46 15.41 1.23
C SER A 107 7.90 14.87 -0.08
N SER A 108 6.59 14.68 -0.14
CA SER A 108 5.86 14.31 -1.35
C SER A 108 5.56 15.48 -2.29
N GLY A 109 5.98 16.69 -1.92
CA GLY A 109 5.83 17.90 -2.72
C GLY A 109 6.69 19.05 -2.19
N GLN A 110 6.69 20.17 -2.90
CA GLN A 110 7.30 21.40 -2.39
C GLN A 110 6.31 22.12 -1.47
N PRO A 111 6.64 22.36 -0.20
CA PRO A 111 5.78 23.11 0.70
C PRO A 111 5.61 24.55 0.23
N ALA A 112 4.40 25.08 0.41
CA ALA A 112 4.16 26.51 0.24
C ALA A 112 4.90 27.32 1.33
N PRO A 113 5.16 28.62 1.11
CA PRO A 113 5.70 29.49 2.15
C PRO A 113 4.81 29.47 3.39
N TYR A 114 5.39 29.62 4.57
CA TYR A 114 4.65 29.62 5.83
C TYR A 114 5.20 30.66 6.81
N LEU A 115 4.38 31.05 7.78
CA LEU A 115 4.79 31.95 8.86
C LEU A 115 5.50 31.15 9.96
N ALA A 116 6.73 31.52 10.25
CA ALA A 116 7.51 30.95 11.36
C ALA A 116 7.81 32.03 12.42
N PRO A 117 7.78 31.69 13.72
CA PRO A 117 8.24 32.60 14.77
C PRO A 117 9.73 32.94 14.56
N LEU A 118 10.08 34.23 14.64
CA LEU A 118 11.46 34.72 14.51
C LEU A 118 12.42 34.06 15.51
N GLY A 119 11.93 33.70 16.70
CA GLY A 119 12.71 32.97 17.71
C GLY A 119 13.20 31.60 17.24
N MET A 120 12.47 30.92 16.35
CA MET A 120 12.89 29.63 15.79
C MET A 120 14.05 29.77 14.80
N LEU A 121 14.26 30.95 14.22
CA LEU A 121 15.32 31.20 13.25
C LEU A 121 16.69 31.42 13.91
N GLY A 122 16.78 31.46 15.24
CA GLY A 122 18.01 31.74 15.97
C GLY A 122 18.57 33.16 15.77
N ILE A 123 17.85 34.04 15.07
CA ILE A 123 18.27 35.41 14.73
C ILE A 123 18.26 36.32 15.98
N VAL A 124 17.43 36.01 16.97
CA VAL A 124 17.42 36.66 18.27
C VAL A 124 18.12 35.75 19.30
N PRO A 125 19.32 36.11 19.78
CA PRO A 125 20.06 35.34 20.79
C PRO A 125 19.48 35.60 22.18
N SER A 126 18.20 35.26 22.38
CA SER A 126 17.59 35.23 23.70
C SER A 126 17.66 33.81 24.21
N SER A 127 18.50 33.55 25.22
CA SER A 127 18.42 32.24 25.90
C SER A 127 16.99 32.04 26.43
N LEU A 128 16.51 30.78 26.45
CA LEU A 128 15.23 30.46 27.11
C LEU A 128 15.23 31.00 28.54
N ALA A 129 16.38 30.89 29.24
CA ALA A 129 16.59 31.53 30.52
C ALA A 129 16.31 33.03 30.45
N GLN A 130 16.88 33.84 29.56
CA GLN A 130 16.57 35.27 29.45
C GLN A 130 15.09 35.55 29.13
N THR A 131 14.46 34.75 28.27
CA THR A 131 13.03 34.90 27.92
C THR A 131 12.12 34.61 29.11
N TYR A 132 12.49 33.66 29.98
CA TYR A 132 11.71 33.27 31.17
C TYR A 132 12.17 33.94 32.48
N SER A 133 13.42 34.41 32.58
CA SER A 133 14.04 35.02 33.78
C SER A 133 14.20 36.54 33.71
N GLY A 134 14.07 37.14 32.52
CA GLY A 134 13.88 38.59 32.39
C GLY A 134 12.59 39.08 33.06
N ALA A 135 11.68 38.17 33.40
CA ALA A 135 10.52 38.44 34.25
C ALA A 135 10.84 38.48 35.77
N ASN A 136 12.03 38.01 36.20
CA ASN A 136 12.28 37.67 37.61
C ASN A 136 13.47 38.39 38.25
N HIS A 137 14.25 39.20 37.52
CA HIS A 137 15.40 39.91 38.07
C HIS A 137 15.21 41.44 38.04
N MET A 138 14.20 41.94 38.77
CA MET A 138 13.72 43.34 38.87
C MET A 138 12.39 43.61 38.14
N GLY A 139 11.37 42.79 38.39
CA GLY A 139 10.05 43.29 38.77
C GLY A 139 9.01 43.70 37.73
N HIS A 140 9.30 44.04 36.46
CA HIS A 140 8.24 44.62 35.58
C HIS A 140 8.22 44.25 34.08
N GLY A 141 8.95 43.23 33.63
CA GLY A 141 8.84 42.75 32.25
C GLY A 141 7.79 41.66 32.09
N LYS A 142 6.53 41.98 31.78
CA LYS A 142 5.55 40.95 31.38
C LYS A 142 5.91 40.42 30.00
N VAL A 143 6.15 39.10 29.86
CA VAL A 143 6.10 38.45 28.55
C VAL A 143 4.69 38.64 28.03
N THR A 144 4.50 39.59 27.10
CA THR A 144 3.19 39.85 26.54
C THR A 144 2.94 38.89 25.39
N ALA A 145 1.68 38.51 25.19
CA ALA A 145 1.27 37.78 23.99
C ALA A 145 1.74 38.50 22.72
N GLY A 146 1.84 39.83 22.73
CA GLY A 146 2.37 40.62 21.62
C GLY A 146 3.87 40.43 21.34
N LEU A 147 4.70 40.11 22.34
CA LEU A 147 6.12 39.79 22.13
C LEU A 147 6.30 38.44 21.43
N VAL A 148 5.37 37.50 21.66
CA VAL A 148 5.37 36.16 21.05
C VAL A 148 4.61 36.14 19.71
N ALA A 149 3.49 36.85 19.62
CA ALA A 149 2.57 36.83 18.49
C ALA A 149 2.92 37.79 17.35
N ASN A 150 3.65 38.88 17.59
CA ASN A 150 3.99 39.87 16.54
C ASN A 150 5.34 39.61 15.86
N ASN A 151 5.99 38.48 16.14
CA ASN A 151 7.32 38.17 15.64
C ASN A 151 7.28 36.95 14.71
N TYR A 152 6.41 36.96 13.71
CA TYR A 152 6.40 35.93 12.65
C TYR A 152 6.97 36.52 11.36
N THR A 153 7.72 35.70 10.64
CA THR A 153 8.19 36.04 9.29
C THR A 153 7.83 34.93 8.32
N TRP A 154 7.60 35.31 7.07
CA TRP A 154 7.49 34.35 5.99
C TRP A 154 8.82 33.66 5.77
N VAL A 155 8.78 32.34 5.72
CA VAL A 155 9.91 31.48 5.37
C VAL A 155 9.49 30.50 4.29
N GLN A 156 10.47 29.96 3.59
CA GLN A 156 10.27 28.97 2.54
C GLN A 156 11.36 27.91 2.64
N ASP A 157 10.95 26.66 2.68
CA ASP A 157 11.87 25.53 2.66
C ASP A 157 12.54 25.40 1.30
N ARG A 158 13.81 24.97 1.32
CA ARG A 158 14.57 24.72 0.10
C ARG A 158 14.48 23.24 -0.24
N CYS A 159 13.80 22.94 -1.34
CA CYS A 159 13.57 21.56 -1.76
C CYS A 159 14.27 21.26 -3.08
N ARG A 160 14.86 20.07 -3.16
CA ARG A 160 15.39 19.52 -4.40
C ARG A 160 14.65 18.22 -4.71
N GLU A 161 14.22 18.08 -5.95
CA GLU A 161 13.68 16.84 -6.47
C GLU A 161 14.70 15.71 -6.33
N LEU A 162 14.20 14.51 -6.03
CA LEU A 162 14.98 13.28 -5.96
C LEU A 162 14.88 12.50 -7.26
N SER A 163 16.01 11.94 -7.68
CA SER A 163 16.01 10.94 -8.73
C SER A 163 15.29 9.67 -8.28
N PRO A 164 14.83 8.80 -9.21
CA PRO A 164 14.18 7.54 -8.87
C PRO A 164 14.97 6.67 -7.87
N SER A 165 16.29 6.57 -8.03
CA SER A 165 17.15 5.83 -7.12
C SER A 165 17.24 6.46 -5.73
N GLU A 166 17.32 7.79 -5.67
CA GLU A 166 17.36 8.50 -4.38
C GLU A 166 16.03 8.39 -3.64
N THR A 167 14.89 8.39 -4.35
CA THR A 167 13.57 8.15 -3.76
C THR A 167 13.50 6.76 -3.14
N CYS A 168 13.92 5.71 -3.87
CA CYS A 168 13.90 4.34 -3.34
C CYS A 168 14.75 4.22 -2.08
N GLN A 169 15.95 4.79 -2.08
CA GLN A 169 16.83 4.75 -0.92
C GLN A 169 16.21 5.49 0.27
N ALA A 170 15.73 6.73 0.07
CA ALA A 170 15.17 7.52 1.15
C ALA A 170 13.93 6.89 1.78
N LEU A 171 13.08 6.22 1.00
CA LEU A 171 11.92 5.48 1.51
C LEU A 171 12.33 4.22 2.28
N HIS A 172 13.42 3.57 1.87
CA HIS A 172 13.94 2.42 2.60
C HIS A 172 14.55 2.85 3.94
N ASP A 173 15.36 3.91 3.94
CA ASP A 173 15.93 4.49 5.16
C ASP A 173 14.83 4.94 6.14
N ASP A 174 13.76 5.56 5.63
CA ASP A 174 12.60 5.96 6.44
C ASP A 174 11.82 4.77 7.00
N TRP A 175 11.69 3.68 6.22
CA TRP A 175 11.09 2.44 6.70
C TRP A 175 11.90 1.82 7.84
N ASP A 176 13.20 1.66 7.63
CA ASP A 176 14.10 1.06 8.62
C ASP A 176 14.12 1.86 9.93
N ALA A 177 14.07 3.19 9.86
CA ALA A 177 14.05 4.06 11.05
C ALA A 177 12.74 4.00 11.87
N ASN A 178 11.65 3.46 11.31
CA ASN A 178 10.32 3.43 11.94
C ASN A 178 9.85 2.02 12.37
N GLU A 179 10.62 0.97 12.06
CA GLU A 179 10.27 -0.43 12.36
C GLU A 179 11.06 -1.02 13.56
N ASP A 180 11.80 -0.19 14.30
CA ASP A 180 12.42 -0.50 15.59
C ASP A 180 11.43 -0.43 16.78
#